data_AF-A6UVP5-F1
#
_entry.id   AF-A6UVP5-F1
#
_cell.length_a   1.000
_cell.length_b   1.000
_cell.length_c   1.000
_cell.angle_alpha   90.00
_cell.angle_beta   90.00
_cell.angle_gamma   90.00
#
_symmetry.space_group_name_H-M   'P 1'
#
loop_
_entity.id
_entity.type
_entity.pdbx_description
1 polymer ?
#
loop_
_entity_poly.entity_id
_entity_poly.type
_entity_poly.pdbx_seq_one_letter_code
_entity_poly.pdbx_strand_id
1 'polypeptide(L)'
;MKKTIYDKLVRDKIPKIIEKSGHNPMVYIAEDNEYMGRLYDKLIEEIEEFKENPSSEELADILEVCEAIGTYYGISLNEVKEIKNKKFKERGGFSKKLILKEVIEDG
;
A
#
# COMPACT_ATOMS: atom_id res chain seq x y z
N MET A 1 2.58 -14.71 -31.50
CA MET A 1 1.71 -14.60 -30.31
C MET A 1 1.83 -13.20 -29.74
N LYS A 2 0.73 -12.59 -29.28
CA LYS A 2 0.76 -11.27 -28.64
C LYS A 2 1.19 -11.45 -27.17
N LYS A 3 2.15 -10.64 -26.71
CA LYS A 3 2.62 -10.63 -25.32
C LYS A 3 2.41 -9.22 -24.75
N THR A 4 1.82 -9.13 -23.57
CA THR A 4 1.81 -7.90 -22.76
C THR A 4 2.85 -8.06 -21.67
N ILE A 5 3.68 -7.03 -21.46
CA ILE A 5 4.71 -7.03 -20.44
C ILE A 5 4.16 -6.28 -19.23
N TYR A 6 4.29 -6.90 -18.05
CA TYR A 6 3.96 -6.33 -16.76
C TYR A 6 5.21 -6.34 -15.90
N ASP A 7 5.35 -5.33 -15.06
CA ASP A 7 6.44 -5.22 -14.10
C ASP A 7 5.88 -4.76 -12.76
N LYS A 8 5.11 -5.65 -12.11
CA LYS A 8 4.40 -5.33 -10.86
C LYS A 8 4.27 -6.52 -9.93
N LEU A 9 4.17 -6.22 -8.64
CA LEU A 9 3.86 -7.19 -7.60
C LEU A 9 2.39 -7.63 -7.73
N VAL A 10 2.14 -8.94 -7.61
CA VAL A 10 0.79 -9.51 -7.65
C VAL A 10 0.56 -10.43 -6.46
N ARG A 11 -0.71 -10.60 -6.07
CA ARG A 11 -1.10 -11.57 -5.04
C ARG A 11 -0.82 -13.01 -5.51
N ASP A 12 -0.56 -13.90 -4.55
CA ASP A 12 -0.19 -15.30 -4.75
C ASP A 12 -1.11 -16.09 -5.70
N LYS A 13 -2.41 -15.79 -5.71
CA LYS A 13 -3.42 -16.48 -6.53
C LYS A 13 -3.59 -15.89 -7.93
N ILE A 14 -3.01 -14.73 -8.23
CA ILE A 14 -3.18 -14.06 -9.53
C ILE A 14 -2.69 -14.92 -10.70
N PRO A 15 -1.51 -15.60 -10.64
CA PRO A 15 -1.07 -16.46 -11.73
C PRO A 15 -2.11 -17.54 -12.07
N LYS A 16 -2.67 -18.21 -11.06
CA LYS A 16 -3.69 -19.23 -11.26
C LYS A 16 -5.00 -18.67 -11.83
N ILE A 17 -5.37 -17.44 -11.48
CA ILE A 17 -6.54 -16.77 -12.07
C ILE A 17 -6.29 -16.47 -13.55
N ILE A 18 -5.09 -16.01 -13.91
CA ILE A 18 -4.68 -15.76 -15.30
C ILE A 18 -4.71 -17.07 -16.12
N GLU A 19 -4.18 -18.17 -15.58
CA GLU A 19 -4.23 -19.50 -16.21
C GLU A 19 -5.67 -19.95 -16.51
N LYS A 20 -6.57 -19.80 -15.53
CA LYS A 20 -7.99 -20.14 -15.70
C LYS A 20 -8.70 -19.30 -16.76
N SER A 21 -8.18 -18.10 -17.05
CA SER A 21 -8.70 -17.23 -18.11
C SER A 21 -8.18 -17.60 -19.51
N GLY A 22 -7.40 -18.69 -19.64
CA GLY A 22 -6.83 -19.14 -20.92
C GLY A 22 -5.52 -18.44 -21.31
N HIS A 23 -4.91 -17.70 -20.38
CA HIS A 23 -3.64 -17.01 -20.60
C HIS A 23 -2.50 -17.71 -19.84
N ASN A 24 -1.26 -17.53 -20.28
CA ASN A 24 -0.09 -18.14 -19.65
C ASN A 24 0.74 -17.06 -18.93
N PRO A 25 0.63 -16.91 -17.59
CA PRO A 25 1.43 -15.94 -16.86
C PRO A 25 2.89 -16.41 -16.77
N MET A 26 3.81 -15.44 -16.69
CA MET A 26 5.20 -15.68 -16.32
C MET A 26 5.47 -14.92 -15.03
N VAL A 27 5.84 -15.64 -13.97
CA VAL A 27 6.17 -15.06 -12.66
C VAL A 27 7.48 -15.60 -12.14
N TYR A 28 8.11 -14.85 -11.24
CA TYR A 28 9.24 -15.27 -10.44
C TYR A 28 9.03 -14.82 -9.00
N ILE A 29 9.81 -15.38 -8.07
CA ILE A 29 9.81 -14.98 -6.67
C ILE A 29 10.94 -13.96 -6.51
N ALA A 30 10.61 -12.78 -6.01
CA ALA A 30 11.60 -11.72 -5.76
C ALA A 30 12.49 -12.07 -4.56
N GLU A 31 13.75 -11.65 -4.60
CA GLU A 31 14.64 -11.64 -3.44
C GLU A 31 14.21 -10.55 -2.44
N ASP A 32 14.58 -10.66 -1.16
CA ASP A 32 14.09 -9.78 -0.09
C ASP A 32 14.24 -8.27 -0.39
N ASN A 33 15.42 -7.86 -0.88
CA ASN A 33 15.68 -6.45 -1.23
C ASN A 33 14.81 -5.96 -2.39
N GLU A 34 14.60 -6.82 -3.38
CA GLU A 34 13.74 -6.49 -4.51
C GLU A 34 12.28 -6.42 -4.05
N TYR A 35 11.83 -7.40 -3.28
CA TYR A 35 10.48 -7.49 -2.75
C TYR A 35 10.09 -6.22 -2.00
N MET A 36 10.98 -5.68 -1.17
CA MET A 36 10.72 -4.43 -0.45
C MET A 36 10.54 -3.23 -1.40
N GLY A 37 11.35 -3.14 -2.46
CA GLY A 37 11.15 -2.14 -3.52
C GLY A 37 9.79 -2.29 -4.20
N ARG A 38 9.43 -3.53 -4.56
CA ARG A 38 8.14 -3.86 -5.19
C ARG A 38 6.94 -3.56 -4.29
N LEU A 39 7.06 -3.67 -2.97
CA LEU A 39 6.01 -3.26 -2.02
C LEU A 39 5.78 -1.75 -2.03
N TYR A 40 6.85 -0.95 -2.12
CA TYR A 40 6.70 0.51 -2.23
C TYR A 40 6.10 0.92 -3.57
N ASP A 41 6.54 0.31 -4.68
CA ASP A 41 5.93 0.53 -6.00
C ASP A 41 4.44 0.19 -5.97
N LYS A 42 4.09 -0.94 -5.35
CA LYS A 42 2.70 -1.36 -5.18
C LYS A 42 1.90 -0.38 -4.34
N LEU A 43 2.45 0.13 -3.22
CA LEU A 43 1.76 1.13 -2.40
C LEU A 43 1.44 2.41 -3.19
N ILE A 44 2.36 2.83 -4.07
CA ILE A 44 2.15 4.01 -4.93
C ILE A 44 1.07 3.71 -5.98
N GLU A 45 1.10 2.53 -6.63
CA GLU A 45 0.06 2.04 -7.56
C GLU A 45 -1.33 2.14 -6.90
N GLU A 46 -1.51 1.55 -5.71
CA GLU A 46 -2.82 1.53 -5.03
C GLU A 46 -3.30 2.91 -4.57
N ILE A 47 -2.37 3.82 -4.19
CA ILE A 47 -2.73 5.20 -3.84
C ILE A 47 -3.20 5.98 -5.07
N GLU A 48 -2.54 5.79 -6.22
CA GLU A 48 -2.94 6.39 -7.49
C GLU A 48 -4.31 5.82 -7.94
N GLU A 49 -4.50 4.50 -7.86
CA GLU A 49 -5.78 3.84 -8.17
C GLU A 49 -6.92 4.33 -7.25
N PHE A 50 -6.69 4.42 -5.93
CA PHE A 50 -7.68 4.99 -5.00
C PHE A 50 -8.00 6.46 -5.27
N LYS A 51 -7.01 7.25 -5.72
CA LYS A 51 -7.21 8.66 -6.07
C LYS A 51 -8.05 8.82 -7.33
N GLU A 52 -7.88 7.93 -8.32
CA GLU A 52 -8.69 7.90 -9.54
C GLU A 52 -10.09 7.32 -9.30
N ASN A 53 -10.19 6.26 -8.50
CA ASN A 53 -11.42 5.54 -8.21
C ASN A 53 -11.57 5.25 -6.70
N PRO A 54 -12.06 6.22 -5.90
CA PRO A 54 -12.17 6.05 -4.45
C PRO A 54 -13.18 4.95 -4.07
N SER A 55 -12.66 3.79 -3.67
CA SER A 55 -13.47 2.61 -3.32
C SER A 55 -12.96 1.91 -2.06
N SER A 56 -13.81 1.07 -1.46
CA SER A 56 -13.41 0.22 -0.35
C SER A 56 -12.42 -0.88 -0.75
N GLU A 57 -12.39 -1.24 -2.04
CA GLU A 57 -11.47 -2.26 -2.57
C GLU A 57 -10.04 -1.68 -2.59
N GLU A 58 -9.83 -0.53 -3.24
CA GLU A 58 -8.48 0.08 -3.30
C GLU A 58 -7.96 0.47 -1.91
N LEU A 59 -8.85 0.90 -0.99
CA LEU A 59 -8.45 1.17 0.39
C LEU A 59 -8.02 -0.10 1.14
N ALA A 60 -8.62 -1.25 0.81
CA ALA A 60 -8.21 -2.53 1.36
C ALA A 60 -6.86 -2.97 0.78
N ASP A 61 -6.60 -2.72 -0.50
CA ASP A 61 -5.30 -2.97 -1.13
C ASP A 61 -4.19 -2.10 -0.50
N ILE A 62 -4.43 -0.79 -0.28
CA ILE A 62 -3.50 0.08 0.46
C ILE A 62 -3.20 -0.49 1.85
N LEU A 63 -4.23 -0.97 2.56
CA LEU A 63 -4.06 -1.54 3.90
C LEU A 63 -3.21 -2.81 3.87
N GLU A 64 -3.48 -3.73 2.94
CA GLU A 64 -2.73 -4.98 2.79
C GLU A 64 -1.25 -4.72 2.50
N VAL A 65 -0.96 -3.75 1.61
CA VAL A 65 0.43 -3.37 1.33
C VAL A 65 1.11 -2.77 2.57
N CYS A 66 0.41 -1.90 3.32
CA CYS A 66 0.95 -1.36 4.58
C CYS A 66 1.23 -2.45 5.62
N GLU A 67 0.37 -3.46 5.73
CA GLU A 67 0.57 -4.60 6.62
C GLU A 67 1.75 -5.48 6.20
N ALA A 68 1.93 -5.71 4.89
CA ALA A 68 3.09 -6.43 4.36
C ALA A 68 4.41 -5.69 4.64
N ILE A 69 4.44 -4.38 4.43
CA ILE A 69 5.58 -3.52 4.79
C ILE A 69 5.85 -3.57 6.30
N GLY A 70 4.81 -3.47 7.13
CA GLY A 70 4.94 -3.60 8.58
C GLY A 70 5.57 -4.93 8.98
N THR A 71 5.08 -6.03 8.38
CA THR A 71 5.59 -7.38 8.61
C THR A 71 7.07 -7.50 8.24
N TYR A 72 7.49 -6.94 7.11
CA TYR A 72 8.90 -6.92 6.68
C TYR A 72 9.82 -6.27 7.72
N TYR A 73 9.37 -5.18 8.35
CA TYR A 73 10.13 -4.48 9.40
C TYR A 73 9.91 -5.04 10.82
N GLY A 74 9.08 -6.09 10.98
CA GLY A 74 8.71 -6.62 12.30
C GLY A 74 7.81 -5.69 13.12
N ILE A 75 7.11 -4.75 12.48
CA ILE A 75 6.19 -3.80 13.11
C ILE A 75 4.83 -4.45 13.27
N SER A 76 4.31 -4.49 14.50
CA SER A 76 2.99 -5.10 14.76
C SER A 76 1.84 -4.14 14.44
N LEU A 77 0.75 -4.67 13.90
CA LEU A 77 -0.47 -3.88 13.66
C LEU A 77 -1.05 -3.29 14.96
N ASN A 78 -0.88 -4.00 16.09
CA ASN A 78 -1.34 -3.53 17.39
C ASN A 78 -0.55 -2.29 17.84
N GLU A 79 0.77 -2.31 17.71
CA GLU A 79 1.63 -1.16 17.99
C GLU A 79 1.25 0.05 17.12
N VAL A 80 1.01 -0.16 15.82
CA VAL A 80 0.56 0.92 14.91
C VAL A 80 -0.78 1.52 15.39
N LYS A 81 -1.73 0.68 15.80
CA LYS A 81 -3.03 1.12 16.34
C LYS A 81 -2.88 1.90 17.65
N GLU A 82 -2.01 1.46 18.55
CA GLU A 82 -1.71 2.16 19.80
C GLU A 82 -1.09 3.54 19.54
N ILE A 83 -0.09 3.63 18.65
CA ILE A 83 0.53 4.89 18.24
C ILE A 83 -0.50 5.82 17.59
N LYS A 84 -1.36 5.31 16.71
CA LYS A 84 -2.43 6.09 16.07
C LYS A 84 -3.38 6.67 17.13
N ASN A 85 -3.82 5.87 18.10
CA ASN A 85 -4.71 6.30 19.16
C ASN A 85 -4.06 7.33 20.09
N LYS A 86 -2.78 7.14 20.43
CA LYS A 86 -1.99 8.11 21.20
C LYS A 86 -1.89 9.45 20.48
N LYS A 87 -1.51 9.45 19.20
CA LYS A 87 -1.46 10.66 18.35
C LYS A 87 -2.82 11.36 18.29
N PHE A 88 -3.92 10.61 18.15
CA PHE A 88 -5.27 11.18 18.12
C PHE A 88 -5.64 11.86 19.44
N LYS A 89 -5.31 11.26 20.59
CA LYS A 89 -5.54 11.85 21.91
C LYS A 89 -4.70 13.11 22.13
N GLU A 90 -3.43 13.10 21.72
CA GLU A 90 -2.49 14.20 21.92
C GLU A 90 -2.69 15.37 20.95
N ARG A 91 -3.02 15.08 19.68
CA ARG A 91 -2.95 16.04 18.56
C ARG A 91 -4.28 16.19 17.82
N GLY A 92 -5.30 15.40 18.15
CA GLY A 92 -6.53 15.30 17.40
C GLY A 92 -6.38 14.49 16.11
N GLY A 93 -7.42 14.53 15.26
CA GLY A 93 -7.42 13.90 13.94
C GLY A 93 -7.86 14.86 12.83
N PHE A 94 -8.04 14.31 11.64
CA PHE A 94 -8.29 15.10 10.43
C PHE A 94 -9.74 15.60 10.27
N SER A 95 -10.64 15.34 11.25
CA SER A 95 -12.06 15.70 11.17
C SER A 95 -12.33 17.20 11.04
N LYS A 96 -11.42 18.05 11.56
CA LYS A 96 -11.52 19.50 11.46
C LYS A 96 -11.11 20.08 10.10
N LYS A 97 -10.56 19.27 9.18
CA LYS A 97 -10.15 19.68 7.82
C LYS A 97 -9.21 20.90 7.79
N LEU A 98 -8.31 20.99 8.76
CA LEU A 98 -7.37 22.11 8.88
C LEU A 98 -6.20 21.94 7.91
N ILE A 99 -5.85 23.02 7.19
CA ILE A 99 -4.67 23.11 6.32
C ILE A 99 -3.78 24.23 6.87
N LEU A 100 -2.56 23.88 7.27
CA LEU A 100 -1.57 24.86 7.73
C LEU A 100 -1.02 25.64 6.52
N LYS A 101 -1.05 26.97 6.59
CA LYS A 101 -0.56 27.85 5.50
C LYS A 101 0.78 28.51 5.82
N GLU A 102 0.96 28.97 7.05
CA GLU A 102 2.18 29.61 7.52
C GLU A 102 2.32 29.46 9.04
N VAL A 103 3.55 29.59 9.54
CA VAL A 103 3.88 29.68 10.96
C VAL A 103 4.80 30.89 11.10
N ILE A 104 4.48 31.79 12.04
CA ILE A 104 5.35 32.91 12.41
C ILE A 104 6.06 32.49 13.69
N GLU A 105 7.39 32.49 13.69
CA GLU A 105 8.19 32.21 14.86
C GLU A 105 8.44 33.50 15.63
N ASP A 106 8.02 33.55 16.89
CA ASP A 106 8.43 34.62 17.80
C ASP A 106 9.84 34.32 18.31
N GLY A 107 10.75 35.29 18.15
CA GLY A 107 12.11 35.25 18.68
C GLY A 107 12.21 35.51 20.17
#